data_AF-A0AA36G9V4-F1
#
_entry.id   AF-A0AA36G9V4-F1
#
_cell.length_a   1.000
_cell.length_b   1.000
_cell.length_c   1.000
_cell.angle_alpha   90.00
_cell.angle_beta   90.00
_cell.angle_gamma   90.00
#
_symmetry.space_group_name_H-M   'P 1'
#
loop_
_entity.id
_entity.type
_entity.pdbx_description
1 polymer ?
#
loop_
_entity_poly.entity_id
_entity_poly.type
_entity_poly.pdbx_seq_one_letter_code
_entity_poly.pdbx_strand_id
1 'polypeptide(L)'
;MNSSDLCENAAVLSNSITMKVILIVQSFGCAGCFITMPMVFRKRGLRWLVHHNTRLLFGFHIFFTCLANAVFLFIHVFDIYRLYSTYYPVEYERTKSYRFGVILLLVTIVLSFLFSYTLLAPGSQWDRSVVAFTVRSAENEDRYQVMMYAEVIPEVLIIFIFNVTLYVNIRKLAPRKILALSNRYQIEENKKIIIILLPIFYIHFVFFFITSFGLSIFYVIFPSGTTVTHTMFLEAVCIIPFYGSIMPIVLEMTLRARTKQIEVIQKHAEGEMYFNTLNNAWNRPSIAEPKPAIREKAKLSLSTK
;
A
#
# COMPACT_ATOMS: atom_id res chain seq x y z
N MET A 1 -31.94 3.15 -27.31
CA MET A 1 -31.40 4.53 -27.35
C MET A 1 -30.90 4.76 -28.76
N ASN A 2 -31.42 5.77 -29.45
CA ASN A 2 -31.11 6.00 -30.85
C ASN A 2 -29.75 6.72 -30.99
N SER A 3 -29.17 6.64 -32.19
CA SER A 3 -27.90 7.31 -32.51
C SER A 3 -28.02 8.84 -32.36
N SER A 4 -29.19 9.41 -32.67
CA SER A 4 -29.56 10.80 -32.40
C SER A 4 -29.30 11.21 -30.95
N ASP A 5 -29.87 10.44 -30.02
CA ASP A 5 -29.88 10.74 -28.59
C ASP A 5 -28.44 10.68 -28.04
N LEU A 6 -27.61 9.79 -28.58
CA LEU A 6 -26.19 9.72 -28.24
C LEU A 6 -25.41 10.96 -28.66
N CYS A 7 -25.57 11.40 -29.90
CA CYS A 7 -24.94 12.62 -30.41
C CYS A 7 -25.41 13.85 -29.63
N GLU A 8 -26.70 13.93 -29.29
CA GLU A 8 -27.27 15.02 -28.48
C GLU A 8 -26.69 15.02 -27.06
N ASN A 9 -26.73 13.89 -26.34
CA ASN A 9 -26.17 13.78 -24.99
C ASN A 9 -24.66 14.10 -24.97
N ALA A 10 -23.91 13.69 -25.99
CA ALA A 10 -22.49 14.03 -26.14
C ALA A 10 -22.27 15.53 -26.42
N ALA A 11 -23.13 16.16 -27.24
CA ALA A 11 -23.10 17.60 -27.49
C ALA A 11 -23.44 18.41 -26.21
N VAL A 12 -24.39 17.94 -25.39
CA VAL A 12 -24.71 18.57 -24.10
C VAL A 12 -23.55 18.41 -23.10
N LEU A 13 -23.01 17.21 -22.94
CA LEU A 13 -21.87 16.94 -22.05
C LEU A 13 -20.62 17.75 -22.43
N SER A 14 -20.28 17.81 -23.72
CA SER A 14 -19.11 18.56 -24.22
C SER A 14 -19.28 20.08 -24.15
N ASN A 15 -20.51 20.59 -24.14
CA ASN A 15 -20.77 22.01 -23.91
C ASN A 15 -20.85 22.39 -22.42
N SER A 16 -21.27 21.45 -21.55
CA SER A 16 -21.42 21.63 -20.10
C SER A 16 -20.16 22.16 -19.41
N ILE A 17 -20.28 23.33 -18.76
CA ILE A 17 -19.19 23.96 -17.98
C ILE A 17 -18.82 23.06 -16.79
N THR A 18 -19.80 22.51 -16.08
CA THR A 18 -19.57 21.62 -14.93
C THR A 18 -18.79 20.37 -15.33
N MET A 19 -19.10 19.76 -16.48
CA MET A 19 -18.33 18.61 -16.98
C MET A 19 -16.87 18.99 -17.29
N LYS A 20 -16.65 20.16 -17.93
CA LYS A 20 -15.30 20.69 -18.18
C LYS A 20 -14.52 20.89 -16.87
N VAL A 21 -15.16 21.45 -15.83
CA VAL A 21 -14.53 21.65 -14.51
C VAL A 21 -14.15 20.32 -13.87
N ILE A 22 -15.04 19.31 -13.88
CA ILE A 22 -14.74 17.97 -13.35
C ILE A 22 -13.54 17.35 -14.09
N LEU A 23 -13.55 17.36 -15.43
CA LEU A 23 -12.47 16.82 -16.25
C LEU A 23 -11.14 17.57 -16.04
N ILE A 24 -11.17 18.89 -15.85
CA ILE A 24 -9.98 19.69 -15.52
C ILE A 24 -9.43 19.28 -14.14
N VAL A 25 -10.30 19.14 -13.13
CA VAL A 25 -9.93 18.74 -11.77
C VAL A 25 -9.35 17.33 -11.74
N GLN A 26 -9.97 16.36 -12.40
CA GLN A 26 -9.41 15.01 -12.60
C GLN A 26 -8.09 15.04 -13.36
N SER A 27 -7.97 15.87 -14.42
CA SER A 27 -6.73 16.01 -15.19
C SER A 27 -5.58 16.56 -14.34
N PHE A 28 -5.85 17.50 -13.41
CA PHE A 28 -4.87 17.93 -12.42
C PHE A 28 -4.53 16.82 -11.41
N GLY A 29 -5.48 15.95 -11.03
CA GLY A 29 -5.21 14.74 -10.27
C GLY A 29 -4.25 13.77 -10.99
N CYS A 30 -4.54 13.46 -12.25
CA CYS A 30 -3.69 12.65 -13.12
C CYS A 30 -2.29 13.28 -13.30
N ALA A 31 -2.21 14.57 -13.61
CA ALA A 31 -0.94 15.29 -13.73
C ALA A 31 -0.18 15.32 -12.39
N GLY A 32 -0.91 15.47 -11.28
CA GLY A 32 -0.40 15.31 -9.93
C GLY A 32 0.23 13.94 -9.73
N CYS A 33 -0.38 12.85 -10.19
CA CYS A 33 0.21 11.51 -10.16
C CYS A 33 1.49 11.43 -11.01
N PHE A 34 1.47 11.96 -12.23
CA PHE A 34 2.64 12.08 -13.11
C PHE A 34 3.77 12.95 -12.55
N ILE A 35 3.53 13.77 -11.52
CA ILE A 35 4.56 14.57 -10.84
C ILE A 35 4.99 13.90 -9.53
N THR A 36 4.04 13.53 -8.65
CA THR A 36 4.34 13.01 -7.31
C THR A 36 4.95 11.63 -7.34
N MET A 37 4.51 10.71 -8.24
CA MET A 37 5.20 9.42 -8.39
C MET A 37 6.65 9.64 -8.82
N PRO A 38 6.97 10.33 -9.93
CA PRO A 38 8.35 10.62 -10.28
C PRO A 38 9.13 11.42 -9.23
N MET A 39 8.51 12.27 -8.41
CA MET A 39 9.22 12.93 -7.29
C MET A 39 9.59 11.95 -6.16
N VAL A 40 8.68 11.06 -5.78
CA VAL A 40 8.95 10.00 -4.77
C VAL A 40 9.96 9.00 -5.32
N PHE A 41 9.81 8.56 -6.57
CA PHE A 41 10.78 7.73 -7.27
C PHE A 41 12.09 8.46 -7.59
N ARG A 42 12.15 9.78 -7.73
CA ARG A 42 13.42 10.51 -7.88
C ARG A 42 14.19 10.62 -6.56
N LYS A 43 13.49 10.64 -5.42
CA LYS A 43 14.10 10.53 -4.09
C LYS A 43 14.55 9.10 -3.73
N ARG A 44 14.10 8.06 -4.46
CA ARG A 44 14.37 6.65 -4.13
C ARG A 44 14.93 5.78 -5.28
N GLY A 45 15.02 6.33 -6.49
CA GLY A 45 15.44 5.67 -7.74
C GLY A 45 14.29 5.06 -8.58
N LEU A 46 14.13 5.54 -9.82
CA LEU A 46 13.76 4.77 -11.02
C LEU A 46 14.43 5.45 -12.23
N ARG A 47 15.31 4.75 -12.95
CA ARG A 47 16.27 5.34 -13.91
C ARG A 47 15.85 5.26 -15.40
N TRP A 48 14.58 4.98 -15.68
CA TRP A 48 14.14 4.56 -17.02
C TRP A 48 12.69 4.99 -17.30
N LEU A 49 12.47 6.16 -17.91
CA LEU A 49 11.90 6.25 -19.27
C LEU A 49 11.87 7.70 -19.81
N VAL A 50 11.72 7.81 -21.13
CA VAL A 50 11.69 9.03 -21.93
C VAL A 50 10.44 9.00 -22.81
N HIS A 51 9.80 10.16 -22.96
CA HIS A 51 8.70 10.44 -23.87
C HIS A 51 9.03 10.08 -25.34
N HIS A 52 8.24 9.41 -26.19
CA HIS A 52 7.01 8.58 -26.17
C HIS A 52 5.93 8.72 -25.05
N ASN A 53 4.73 9.23 -25.39
CA ASN A 53 3.91 9.96 -24.41
C ASN A 53 2.45 9.48 -24.35
N THR A 54 1.66 9.77 -25.39
CA THR A 54 0.19 9.63 -25.36
C THR A 54 -0.27 8.19 -25.61
N ARG A 55 0.47 7.46 -26.46
CA ARG A 55 0.29 6.03 -26.69
C ARG A 55 0.75 5.21 -25.48
N LEU A 56 1.83 5.66 -24.83
CA LEU A 56 2.21 5.13 -23.53
C LEU A 56 1.20 5.51 -22.46
N LEU A 57 0.56 6.69 -22.46
CA LEU A 57 -0.41 7.08 -21.42
C LEU A 57 -1.61 6.11 -21.33
N PHE A 58 -2.21 5.76 -22.47
CA PHE A 58 -3.39 4.89 -22.52
C PHE A 58 -3.00 3.42 -22.26
N GLY A 59 -1.90 2.97 -22.85
CA GLY A 59 -1.29 1.66 -22.54
C GLY A 59 -0.84 1.56 -21.08
N PHE A 60 -0.31 2.64 -20.50
CA PHE A 60 0.02 2.77 -19.08
C PHE A 60 -1.24 2.82 -18.23
N HIS A 61 -2.36 3.38 -18.66
CA HIS A 61 -3.56 3.37 -17.82
C HIS A 61 -4.12 1.94 -17.72
N ILE A 62 -4.22 1.21 -18.83
CA ILE A 62 -4.61 -0.21 -18.81
C ILE A 62 -3.55 -1.04 -18.07
N PHE A 63 -2.26 -0.82 -18.34
CA PHE A 63 -1.18 -1.52 -17.66
C PHE A 63 -1.08 -1.16 -16.18
N PHE A 64 -1.30 0.09 -15.74
CA PHE A 64 -1.31 0.49 -14.34
C PHE A 64 -2.58 0.10 -13.63
N THR A 65 -3.72 -0.06 -14.32
CA THR A 65 -4.94 -0.62 -13.71
C THR A 65 -4.79 -2.13 -13.56
N CYS A 66 -4.30 -2.84 -14.58
CA CYS A 66 -3.93 -4.25 -14.47
C CYS A 66 -2.79 -4.48 -13.47
N LEU A 67 -1.78 -3.60 -13.42
CA LEU A 67 -0.66 -3.67 -12.47
C LEU A 67 -1.11 -3.24 -11.08
N ALA A 68 -2.02 -2.28 -10.92
CA ALA A 68 -2.61 -1.94 -9.63
C ALA A 68 -3.41 -3.13 -9.12
N ASN A 69 -4.34 -3.66 -9.90
CA ASN A 69 -5.13 -4.84 -9.52
C ASN A 69 -4.22 -6.05 -9.25
N ALA A 70 -3.17 -6.25 -10.04
CA ALA A 70 -2.16 -7.28 -9.81
C ALA A 70 -1.27 -7.02 -8.60
N VAL A 71 -0.96 -5.76 -8.26
CA VAL A 71 -0.16 -5.36 -7.10
C VAL A 71 -1.02 -5.46 -5.84
N PHE A 72 -2.27 -5.00 -5.85
CA PHE A 72 -3.21 -5.16 -4.74
C PHE A 72 -3.55 -6.62 -4.50
N LEU A 73 -3.81 -7.41 -5.55
CA LEU A 73 -4.00 -8.84 -5.38
C LEU A 73 -2.68 -9.58 -5.04
N PHE A 74 -1.52 -9.16 -5.54
CA PHE A 74 -0.23 -9.71 -5.08
C PHE A 74 0.03 -9.40 -3.63
N ILE A 75 -0.31 -8.19 -3.19
CA ILE A 75 -0.30 -7.77 -1.81
C ILE A 75 -1.27 -8.66 -1.02
N HIS A 76 -2.56 -8.78 -1.41
CA HIS A 76 -3.52 -9.68 -0.78
C HIS A 76 -2.99 -11.11 -0.60
N VAL A 77 -2.30 -11.69 -1.59
CA VAL A 77 -1.75 -13.04 -1.44
C VAL A 77 -0.41 -13.08 -0.69
N PHE A 78 0.43 -12.05 -0.78
CA PHE A 78 1.57 -11.85 0.12
C PHE A 78 1.12 -11.69 1.57
N ASP A 79 -0.10 -11.21 1.79
CA ASP A 79 -0.71 -11.01 3.09
C ASP A 79 -1.34 -12.30 3.63
N ILE A 80 -1.96 -13.12 2.78
CA ILE A 80 -2.27 -14.53 3.10
C ILE A 80 -0.98 -15.29 3.45
N TYR A 81 0.10 -15.07 2.71
CA TYR A 81 1.41 -15.68 2.96
C TYR A 81 2.06 -15.19 4.27
N ARG A 82 1.84 -13.92 4.67
CA ARG A 82 2.24 -13.35 5.97
C ARG A 82 1.36 -13.79 7.13
N LEU A 83 0.08 -13.98 6.89
CA LEU A 83 -0.86 -14.58 7.84
C LEU A 83 -0.39 -16.02 8.13
N TYR A 84 -0.09 -16.79 7.07
CA TYR A 84 0.50 -18.12 7.19
C TYR A 84 1.82 -18.11 7.97
N SER A 85 2.79 -17.24 7.63
CA SER A 85 4.06 -17.16 8.37
C SER A 85 3.91 -16.74 9.83
N THR A 86 2.88 -15.96 10.15
CA THR A 86 2.53 -15.58 11.53
C THR A 86 2.03 -16.77 12.35
N TYR A 87 1.52 -17.83 11.72
CA TYR A 87 1.14 -19.10 12.38
C TYR A 87 2.23 -20.18 12.28
N TYR A 88 2.94 -20.27 11.16
CA TYR A 88 3.90 -21.33 10.80
C TYR A 88 5.30 -20.75 10.46
N PRO A 89 6.02 -20.21 11.47
CA PRO A 89 7.28 -19.49 11.25
C PRO A 89 8.46 -20.40 10.82
N VAL A 90 8.41 -21.68 11.17
CA VAL A 90 9.53 -22.63 10.95
C VAL A 90 9.48 -23.25 9.55
N GLU A 91 8.29 -23.63 9.07
CA GLU A 91 8.10 -24.09 7.69
C GLU A 91 8.40 -22.98 6.67
N TYR A 92 8.13 -21.72 7.03
CA TYR A 92 8.37 -20.55 6.20
C TYR A 92 9.86 -20.38 5.83
N GLU A 93 10.77 -20.34 6.82
CA GLU A 93 12.21 -20.16 6.57
C GLU A 93 12.82 -21.30 5.74
N ARG A 94 12.26 -22.50 5.86
CA ARG A 94 12.67 -23.68 5.09
C ARG A 94 12.24 -23.59 3.62
N THR A 95 11.16 -22.85 3.33
CA THR A 95 10.55 -22.74 2.00
C THR A 95 11.07 -21.51 1.26
N LYS A 96 12.36 -21.49 0.91
CA LYS A 96 13.03 -20.39 0.17
C LYS A 96 12.62 -20.28 -1.32
N SER A 97 11.38 -20.65 -1.66
CA SER A 97 10.89 -20.73 -3.04
C SER A 97 10.33 -19.39 -3.51
N TYR A 98 11.19 -18.52 -4.03
CA TYR A 98 10.75 -17.30 -4.75
C TYR A 98 9.78 -17.63 -5.89
N ARG A 99 9.90 -18.84 -6.46
CA ARG A 99 9.00 -19.38 -7.50
C ARG A 99 7.54 -19.40 -7.04
N PHE A 100 7.26 -19.69 -5.77
CA PHE A 100 5.91 -19.66 -5.23
C PHE A 100 5.32 -18.25 -5.34
N GLY A 101 6.03 -17.22 -4.84
CA GLY A 101 5.58 -15.83 -4.95
C GLY A 101 5.40 -15.35 -6.40
N VAL A 102 6.26 -15.79 -7.33
CA VAL A 102 6.12 -15.46 -8.76
C VAL A 102 4.92 -16.17 -9.40
N ILE A 103 4.72 -17.47 -9.16
CA ILE A 103 3.53 -18.20 -9.64
C ILE A 103 2.26 -17.54 -9.13
N LEU A 104 2.27 -17.12 -7.86
CA LEU A 104 1.13 -16.55 -7.17
C LEU A 104 0.79 -15.14 -7.67
N LEU A 105 1.80 -14.34 -8.02
CA LEU A 105 1.67 -13.08 -8.77
C LEU A 105 1.09 -13.31 -10.18
N LEU A 106 1.53 -14.35 -10.90
CA LEU A 106 1.03 -14.64 -12.25
C LEU A 106 -0.43 -15.12 -12.21
N VAL A 107 -0.77 -16.05 -11.31
CA VAL A 107 -2.16 -16.49 -11.07
C VAL A 107 -3.04 -15.29 -10.71
N THR A 108 -2.55 -14.41 -9.84
CA THR A 108 -3.17 -13.13 -9.48
C THR A 108 -3.49 -12.25 -10.70
N ILE A 109 -2.51 -11.98 -11.56
CA ILE A 109 -2.70 -11.17 -12.79
C ILE A 109 -3.78 -11.79 -13.67
N VAL A 110 -3.70 -13.11 -13.88
CA VAL A 110 -4.65 -13.86 -14.72
C VAL A 110 -6.06 -13.84 -14.13
N LEU A 111 -6.22 -14.07 -12.83
CA LEU A 111 -7.53 -14.03 -12.17
C LEU A 111 -8.16 -12.64 -12.20
N SER A 112 -7.37 -11.58 -11.96
CA SER A 112 -7.87 -10.19 -12.05
C SER A 112 -8.36 -9.87 -13.46
N PHE A 113 -7.58 -10.24 -14.48
CA PHE A 113 -7.96 -10.05 -15.88
C PHE A 113 -9.21 -10.85 -16.26
N LEU A 114 -9.27 -12.14 -15.92
CA LEU A 114 -10.42 -13.01 -16.22
C LEU A 114 -11.69 -12.53 -15.50
N PHE A 115 -11.58 -12.06 -14.25
CA PHE A 115 -12.69 -11.51 -13.49
C PHE A 115 -13.26 -10.25 -14.15
N SER A 116 -12.42 -9.26 -14.46
CA SER A 116 -12.85 -8.04 -15.17
C SER A 116 -13.42 -8.36 -16.55
N TYR A 117 -12.80 -9.28 -17.30
CA TYR A 117 -13.24 -9.68 -18.63
C TYR A 117 -14.61 -10.38 -18.59
N THR A 118 -14.82 -11.35 -17.69
CA THR A 118 -16.08 -12.11 -17.62
C THR A 118 -17.27 -11.25 -17.23
N LEU A 119 -17.09 -10.24 -16.37
CA LEU A 119 -18.15 -9.31 -15.99
C LEU A 119 -18.41 -8.25 -17.06
N LEU A 120 -17.37 -7.59 -17.59
CA LEU A 120 -17.52 -6.43 -18.47
C LEU A 120 -17.60 -6.75 -19.97
N ALA A 121 -16.96 -7.81 -20.47
CA ALA A 121 -16.81 -8.01 -21.91
C ALA A 121 -18.06 -8.56 -22.63
N PRO A 122 -18.83 -9.53 -22.08
CA PRO A 122 -20.03 -10.03 -22.75
C PRO A 122 -21.06 -8.92 -22.95
N GLY A 123 -21.75 -8.88 -24.09
CA GLY A 123 -22.81 -7.92 -24.37
C GLY A 123 -22.41 -6.43 -24.47
N SER A 124 -21.13 -6.09 -24.26
CA SER A 124 -20.64 -4.72 -24.45
C SER A 124 -20.53 -4.39 -25.95
N GLN A 125 -21.11 -3.25 -26.36
CA GLN A 125 -21.12 -2.77 -27.75
C GLN A 125 -19.80 -2.06 -28.07
N TRP A 126 -18.75 -2.82 -28.40
CA TRP A 126 -17.40 -2.29 -28.64
C TRP A 126 -17.30 -1.31 -29.82
N ASP A 127 -18.23 -1.36 -30.78
CA ASP A 127 -18.29 -0.43 -31.93
C ASP A 127 -18.83 0.96 -31.56
N ARG A 128 -19.34 1.14 -30.33
CA ARG A 128 -19.98 2.38 -29.88
C ARG A 128 -18.96 3.35 -29.29
N SER A 129 -18.85 4.52 -29.91
CA SER A 129 -18.08 5.64 -29.33
C SER A 129 -18.77 6.17 -28.07
N VAL A 130 -17.99 6.38 -27.02
CA VAL A 130 -18.44 6.81 -25.68
C VAL A 130 -17.61 7.99 -25.18
N VAL A 131 -18.22 8.85 -24.36
CA VAL A 131 -17.58 10.08 -23.86
C VAL A 131 -16.81 9.85 -22.54
N ALA A 132 -17.13 8.78 -21.81
CA ALA A 132 -16.55 8.43 -20.53
C ALA A 132 -15.74 7.12 -20.61
N PHE A 133 -14.75 6.97 -19.73
CA PHE A 133 -13.93 5.75 -19.64
C PHE A 133 -14.68 4.57 -19.02
N THR A 134 -15.73 4.84 -18.25
CA THR A 134 -16.62 3.81 -17.67
C THR A 134 -17.95 3.80 -18.42
N VAL A 135 -18.27 2.67 -19.05
CA VAL A 135 -19.50 2.50 -19.83
C VAL A 135 -20.44 1.54 -19.11
N ARG A 136 -21.34 2.12 -18.31
CA ARG A 136 -22.54 1.43 -17.81
C ARG A 136 -23.64 1.60 -18.87
N SER A 137 -23.93 0.52 -19.59
CA SER A 137 -25.06 0.43 -20.53
C SER A 137 -26.14 -0.48 -19.94
N ALA A 138 -27.37 -0.40 -20.47
CA ALA A 138 -28.47 -1.25 -19.96
C ALA A 138 -28.16 -2.75 -20.11
N GLU A 139 -27.36 -3.13 -21.10
CA GLU A 139 -26.96 -4.52 -21.38
C GLU A 139 -25.88 -5.06 -20.44
N ASN A 140 -25.11 -4.19 -19.78
CA ASN A 140 -24.06 -4.58 -18.82
C ASN A 140 -24.32 -4.10 -17.39
N GLU A 141 -25.46 -3.46 -17.12
CA GLU A 141 -25.73 -2.71 -15.90
C GLU A 141 -25.55 -3.54 -14.62
N ASP A 142 -26.26 -4.67 -14.52
CA ASP A 142 -26.19 -5.57 -13.36
C ASP A 142 -24.78 -6.12 -13.14
N ARG A 143 -24.07 -6.44 -14.23
CA ARG A 143 -22.73 -7.05 -14.17
C ARG A 143 -21.67 -6.02 -13.79
N TYR A 144 -21.81 -4.80 -14.26
CA TYR A 144 -21.03 -3.65 -13.81
C TYR A 144 -21.28 -3.41 -12.31
N GLN A 145 -22.54 -3.40 -11.86
CA GLN A 145 -22.90 -3.21 -10.45
C GLN A 145 -22.35 -4.33 -9.56
N VAL A 146 -22.42 -5.59 -10.00
CA VAL A 146 -21.80 -6.74 -9.33
C VAL A 146 -20.28 -6.59 -9.25
N MET A 147 -19.63 -6.13 -10.32
CA MET A 147 -18.18 -5.84 -10.30
C MET A 147 -17.83 -4.81 -9.23
N MET A 148 -18.52 -3.67 -9.19
CA MET A 148 -18.23 -2.60 -8.21
C MET A 148 -18.40 -3.08 -6.76
N TYR A 149 -19.40 -3.92 -6.47
CA TYR A 149 -19.56 -4.51 -5.14
C TYR A 149 -18.49 -5.56 -4.83
N ALA A 150 -18.13 -6.38 -5.82
CA ALA A 150 -17.10 -7.40 -5.68
C ALA A 150 -15.67 -6.82 -5.55
N GLU A 151 -15.43 -5.58 -5.99
CA GLU A 151 -14.19 -4.84 -5.71
C GLU A 151 -14.11 -4.32 -4.26
N VAL A 152 -15.23 -3.89 -3.67
CA VAL A 152 -15.25 -3.36 -2.29
C VAL A 152 -15.11 -4.47 -1.23
N ILE A 153 -15.60 -5.69 -1.50
CA ILE A 153 -15.57 -6.79 -0.52
C ILE A 153 -14.12 -7.20 -0.13
N PRO A 154 -13.18 -7.45 -1.08
CA PRO A 154 -11.77 -7.69 -0.78
C PRO A 154 -11.12 -6.60 0.05
N GLU A 155 -11.44 -5.32 -0.19
CA GLU A 155 -10.89 -4.18 0.57
C GLU A 155 -11.31 -4.19 2.04
N VAL A 156 -12.58 -4.49 2.32
CA VAL A 156 -13.06 -4.68 3.70
C VAL A 156 -12.40 -5.89 4.35
N LEU A 157 -12.27 -7.00 3.61
CA LEU A 157 -11.65 -8.23 4.11
C LEU A 157 -10.16 -8.06 4.42
N ILE A 158 -9.38 -7.37 3.58
CA ILE A 158 -7.95 -7.13 3.86
C ILE A 158 -7.78 -6.22 5.07
N ILE A 159 -8.55 -5.13 5.19
CA ILE A 159 -8.49 -4.25 6.37
C ILE A 159 -8.80 -5.06 7.62
N PHE A 160 -9.84 -5.90 7.61
CA PHE A 160 -10.17 -6.78 8.73
C PHE A 160 -9.01 -7.75 9.07
N ILE A 161 -8.49 -8.47 8.07
CA ILE A 161 -7.37 -9.42 8.23
C ILE A 161 -6.13 -8.71 8.79
N PHE A 162 -5.79 -7.51 8.33
CA PHE A 162 -4.65 -6.75 8.84
C PHE A 162 -4.82 -6.33 10.29
N ASN A 163 -6.00 -5.83 10.68
CA ASN A 163 -6.28 -5.46 12.06
C ASN A 163 -6.23 -6.69 12.99
N VAL A 164 -6.80 -7.83 12.58
CA VAL A 164 -6.71 -9.10 13.33
C VAL A 164 -5.26 -9.57 13.44
N THR A 165 -4.50 -9.55 12.34
CA THR A 165 -3.09 -9.98 12.32
C THR A 165 -2.20 -9.05 13.14
N LEU A 166 -2.47 -7.74 13.15
CA LEU A 166 -1.81 -6.77 14.02
C LEU A 166 -2.10 -7.07 15.49
N TYR A 167 -3.36 -7.29 15.84
CA TYR A 167 -3.78 -7.62 17.19
C TYR A 167 -3.14 -8.92 17.69
N VAL A 168 -3.15 -9.99 16.88
CA VAL A 168 -2.49 -11.27 17.20
C VAL A 168 -0.99 -11.09 17.41
N ASN A 169 -0.29 -10.34 16.55
CA ASN A 169 1.15 -10.09 16.70
C ASN A 169 1.45 -9.26 17.97
N ILE A 170 0.64 -8.25 18.30
CA ILE A 170 0.77 -7.50 19.56
C ILE A 170 0.56 -8.40 20.78
N ARG A 171 -0.46 -9.27 20.76
CA ARG A 171 -0.76 -10.20 21.86
C ARG A 171 0.30 -11.28 22.04
N LYS A 172 0.89 -11.78 20.94
CA LYS A 172 2.02 -12.74 20.97
C LYS A 172 3.31 -12.14 21.54
N LEU A 173 3.53 -10.82 21.41
CA LEU A 173 4.69 -10.12 21.99
C LEU A 173 4.55 -9.82 23.50
N ALA A 174 3.41 -10.11 24.14
CA ALA A 174 3.24 -9.89 25.56
C ALA A 174 4.22 -10.79 26.37
N PRO A 175 4.80 -10.30 27.49
CA PRO A 175 5.95 -10.91 28.18
C PRO A 175 5.67 -12.25 28.90
N ARG A 176 4.55 -12.92 28.61
CA ARG A 176 4.07 -14.12 29.33
C ARG A 176 4.70 -15.43 28.86
N LYS A 177 5.48 -15.46 27.78
CA LYS A 177 6.16 -16.67 27.27
C LYS A 177 7.56 -16.36 26.75
N ILE A 178 8.52 -17.20 27.11
CA ILE A 178 9.86 -17.21 26.51
C ILE A 178 9.70 -17.74 25.07
N LEU A 179 9.69 -16.84 24.11
CA LEU A 179 9.71 -17.16 22.68
C LEU A 179 11.15 -17.32 22.20
N ALA A 180 11.37 -18.24 21.25
CA ALA A 180 12.64 -18.30 20.52
C ALA A 180 12.92 -16.96 19.82
N LEU A 181 14.20 -16.57 19.77
CA LEU A 181 14.63 -15.27 19.27
C LEU A 181 14.19 -15.02 17.81
N SER A 182 14.25 -16.05 16.96
CA SER A 182 13.76 -16.03 15.57
C SER A 182 12.27 -15.70 15.50
N ASN A 183 11.43 -16.41 16.25
CA ASN A 183 9.99 -16.18 16.29
C ASN A 183 9.65 -14.75 16.74
N ARG A 184 10.36 -14.22 17.75
CA ARG A 184 10.17 -12.84 18.19
C ARG A 184 10.56 -11.83 17.09
N TYR A 185 11.70 -12.04 16.44
CA TYR A 185 12.16 -11.20 15.34
C TYR A 185 11.13 -11.16 14.19
N GLN A 186 10.65 -12.32 13.73
CA GLN A 186 9.64 -12.41 12.67
C GLN A 186 8.31 -11.71 13.05
N ILE A 187 7.84 -11.89 14.28
CA ILE A 187 6.61 -11.22 14.78
C ILE A 187 6.79 -9.70 14.83
N GLU A 188 7.95 -9.20 15.26
CA GLU A 188 8.26 -7.76 15.24
C GLU A 188 8.39 -7.21 13.81
N GLU A 189 8.95 -7.97 12.87
CA GLU A 189 9.03 -7.60 11.46
C GLU A 189 7.64 -7.55 10.80
N ASN A 190 6.82 -8.59 11.00
CA ASN A 190 5.44 -8.64 10.51
C ASN A 190 4.60 -7.46 11.05
N LYS A 191 4.69 -7.18 12.36
CA LYS A 191 4.06 -6.00 12.98
C LYS A 191 4.54 -4.68 12.36
N LYS A 192 5.84 -4.51 12.10
CA LYS A 192 6.38 -3.28 11.49
C LYS A 192 5.77 -3.03 10.11
N ILE A 193 5.74 -4.07 9.27
CA ILE A 193 5.25 -4.01 7.89
C ILE A 193 3.72 -3.84 7.83
N ILE A 194 2.97 -4.55 8.67
CA ILE A 194 1.51 -4.38 8.79
C ILE A 194 1.13 -2.92 9.09
N ILE A 195 1.84 -2.24 10.00
CA ILE A 195 1.56 -0.84 10.32
C ILE A 195 2.02 0.12 9.20
N ILE A 196 2.93 -0.29 8.31
CA ILE A 196 3.31 0.50 7.12
C ILE A 196 2.27 0.38 6.01
N LEU A 197 1.71 -0.83 5.80
CA LEU A 197 0.74 -1.10 4.74
C LEU A 197 -0.70 -0.72 5.13
N LEU A 198 -1.10 -0.85 6.39
CA LEU A 198 -2.47 -0.60 6.85
C LEU A 198 -3.02 0.80 6.49
N PRO A 199 -2.26 1.91 6.62
CA PRO A 199 -2.73 3.22 6.14
C PRO A 199 -2.97 3.28 4.63
N ILE A 200 -2.26 2.47 3.85
CA ILE A 200 -2.40 2.42 2.38
C ILE A 200 -3.73 1.75 2.02
N PHE A 201 -4.07 0.61 2.65
CA PHE A 201 -5.36 -0.04 2.43
C PHE A 201 -6.54 0.81 2.88
N TYR A 202 -6.44 1.51 4.02
CA TYR A 202 -7.51 2.41 4.44
C TYR A 202 -7.77 3.52 3.40
N ILE A 203 -6.73 4.04 2.76
CA ILE A 203 -6.88 5.01 1.67
C ILE A 203 -7.44 4.34 0.42
N HIS A 204 -6.90 3.21 0.00
CA HIS A 204 -7.39 2.47 -1.16
C HIS A 204 -8.89 2.16 -1.03
N PHE A 205 -9.29 1.58 0.10
CA PHE A 205 -10.67 1.38 0.50
C PHE A 205 -11.50 2.67 0.46
N VAL A 206 -11.04 3.79 1.04
CA VAL A 206 -11.80 5.04 0.99
C VAL A 206 -12.03 5.53 -0.45
N PHE A 207 -11.01 5.43 -1.31
CA PHE A 207 -11.11 5.84 -2.72
C PHE A 207 -12.06 4.95 -3.54
N PHE A 208 -11.95 3.63 -3.39
CA PHE A 208 -12.83 2.67 -4.04
C PHE A 208 -14.24 2.71 -3.47
N PHE A 209 -14.40 2.77 -2.14
CA PHE A 209 -15.69 2.86 -1.46
C PHE A 209 -16.45 4.11 -1.88
N ILE A 210 -15.83 5.30 -1.89
CA ILE A 210 -16.52 6.53 -2.34
C ILE A 210 -16.99 6.38 -3.79
N THR A 211 -16.14 5.84 -4.67
CA THR A 211 -16.47 5.67 -6.09
C THR A 211 -17.63 4.66 -6.28
N SER A 212 -17.52 3.46 -5.71
CA SER A 212 -18.52 2.38 -5.79
C SER A 212 -19.83 2.72 -5.09
N PHE A 213 -19.77 3.37 -3.92
CA PHE A 213 -20.95 3.83 -3.19
C PHE A 213 -21.64 4.99 -3.93
N GLY A 214 -20.86 5.91 -4.51
CA GLY A 214 -21.35 6.95 -5.40
C GLY A 214 -22.15 6.39 -6.58
N LEU A 215 -21.54 5.47 -7.33
CA LEU A 215 -22.19 4.75 -8.44
C LEU A 215 -23.52 4.10 -8.02
N SER A 216 -23.60 3.60 -6.79
CA SER A 216 -24.78 2.90 -6.27
C SER A 216 -25.86 3.86 -5.74
N ILE A 217 -25.49 4.98 -5.12
CA ILE A 217 -26.42 5.94 -4.51
C ILE A 217 -27.04 6.91 -5.54
N PHE A 218 -26.45 7.05 -6.73
CA PHE A 218 -26.96 7.96 -7.77
C PHE A 218 -28.46 7.79 -8.04
N TYR A 219 -28.92 6.57 -8.30
CA TYR A 219 -30.32 6.27 -8.61
C TYR A 219 -31.28 6.49 -7.43
N VAL A 220 -30.77 6.51 -6.19
CA VAL A 220 -31.54 6.82 -4.98
C VAL A 220 -31.73 8.34 -4.85
N ILE A 221 -30.71 9.14 -5.20
CA ILE A 221 -30.75 10.61 -5.11
C ILE A 221 -31.45 11.22 -6.34
N PHE A 222 -31.24 10.65 -7.53
CA PHE A 222 -31.71 11.15 -8.81
C PHE A 222 -32.54 10.08 -9.55
N PRO A 223 -33.71 9.67 -9.03
CA PRO A 223 -34.55 8.63 -9.67
C PRO A 223 -35.09 9.03 -11.04
N SER A 224 -35.07 10.32 -11.38
CA SER A 224 -35.41 10.86 -12.71
C SER A 224 -34.19 11.54 -13.38
N GLY A 225 -32.98 11.16 -13.01
CA GLY A 225 -31.74 11.68 -13.59
C GLY A 225 -31.62 11.36 -15.08
N THR A 226 -31.27 12.35 -15.88
CA THR A 226 -30.93 12.14 -17.30
C THR A 226 -29.55 11.48 -17.43
N THR A 227 -29.29 10.83 -18.57
CA THR A 227 -27.97 10.25 -18.88
C THR A 227 -26.83 11.26 -18.72
N VAL A 228 -27.05 12.52 -19.10
CA VAL A 228 -26.10 13.63 -18.86
C VAL A 228 -25.80 13.80 -17.38
N THR A 229 -26.84 13.93 -16.53
CA THR A 229 -26.65 14.12 -15.08
C THR A 229 -25.99 12.91 -14.43
N HIS A 230 -26.30 11.71 -14.90
CA HIS A 230 -25.65 10.47 -14.46
C HIS A 230 -24.16 10.49 -14.78
N THR A 231 -23.77 10.67 -16.04
CA THR A 231 -22.35 10.72 -16.45
C THR A 231 -21.58 11.81 -15.71
N MET A 232 -22.16 13.01 -15.55
CA MET A 232 -21.51 14.09 -14.80
C MET A 232 -21.33 13.77 -13.32
N PHE A 233 -22.30 13.09 -12.70
CA PHE A 233 -22.18 12.63 -11.31
C PHE A 233 -21.15 11.51 -11.17
N LEU A 234 -21.12 10.55 -12.11
CA LEU A 234 -20.14 9.46 -12.08
C LEU A 234 -18.72 9.99 -12.14
N GLU A 235 -18.43 10.92 -13.06
CA GLU A 235 -17.10 11.52 -13.15
C GLU A 235 -16.77 12.41 -11.94
N ALA A 236 -17.77 13.11 -11.36
CA ALA A 236 -17.56 13.89 -10.14
C ALA A 236 -17.19 13.02 -8.91
N VAL A 237 -17.74 11.80 -8.81
CA VAL A 237 -17.47 10.88 -7.69
C VAL A 237 -16.34 9.89 -8.00
N CYS A 238 -15.90 9.79 -9.26
CA CYS A 238 -14.71 9.05 -9.66
C CYS A 238 -13.42 9.77 -9.18
N ILE A 239 -13.08 9.54 -7.91
CA ILE A 239 -11.89 10.12 -7.27
C ILE A 239 -10.64 9.24 -7.41
N ILE A 240 -10.76 8.05 -8.00
CA ILE A 240 -9.64 7.12 -8.28
C ILE A 240 -8.42 7.81 -8.94
N PRO A 241 -8.55 8.78 -9.87
CA PRO A 241 -7.39 9.51 -10.41
C PRO A 241 -6.47 10.17 -9.37
N PHE A 242 -7.01 10.61 -8.22
CA PHE A 242 -6.21 11.22 -7.14
C PHE A 242 -5.50 10.19 -6.26
N TYR A 243 -5.96 8.93 -6.23
CA TYR A 243 -5.36 7.87 -5.44
C TYR A 243 -3.87 7.68 -5.76
N GLY A 244 -3.53 7.68 -7.06
CA GLY A 244 -2.15 7.56 -7.53
C GLY A 244 -1.22 8.69 -7.05
N SER A 245 -1.77 9.88 -6.78
CA SER A 245 -1.01 10.99 -6.16
C SER A 245 -0.86 10.84 -4.65
N ILE A 246 -1.92 10.39 -3.97
CA ILE A 246 -2.03 10.40 -2.50
C ILE A 246 -1.30 9.21 -1.88
N MET A 247 -1.37 8.02 -2.49
CA MET A 247 -0.68 6.82 -1.99
C MET A 247 0.84 7.03 -1.79
N PRO A 248 1.62 7.57 -2.77
CA PRO A 248 3.04 7.84 -2.57
C PRO A 248 3.32 8.84 -1.44
N ILE A 249 2.46 9.85 -1.25
CA ILE A 249 2.59 10.84 -0.18
C ILE A 249 2.40 10.17 1.18
N VAL A 250 1.37 9.35 1.34
CA VAL A 250 1.09 8.68 2.63
C VAL A 250 2.09 7.57 2.92
N LEU A 251 2.58 6.84 1.92
CA LEU A 251 3.71 5.92 2.08
C LEU A 251 4.96 6.66 2.61
N GLU A 252 5.31 7.80 2.00
CA GLU A 252 6.44 8.63 2.43
C GLU A 252 6.24 9.19 3.85
N MET A 253 5.04 9.68 4.20
CA MET A 253 4.71 10.14 5.56
C MET A 253 4.83 9.02 6.58
N THR A 254 4.28 7.85 6.27
CA THR A 254 4.30 6.67 7.14
C THR A 254 5.73 6.19 7.38
N LEU A 255 6.56 6.14 6.33
CA LEU A 255 7.95 5.76 6.45
C LEU A 255 8.78 6.80 7.22
N ARG A 256 8.58 8.11 7.01
CA ARG A 256 9.26 9.15 7.79
C ARG A 256 8.90 9.10 9.28
N ALA A 257 7.63 8.86 9.61
CA ALA A 257 7.20 8.67 11.00
C ALA A 257 7.93 7.48 11.65
N ARG A 258 8.15 6.39 10.89
CA ARG A 258 8.94 5.23 11.35
C ARG A 258 10.43 5.52 11.51
N THR A 259 11.08 6.19 10.56
CA THR A 259 12.50 6.53 10.67
C THR A 259 12.76 7.37 11.93
N LYS A 260 11.94 8.41 12.17
CA LYS A 260 12.00 9.22 13.41
C LYS A 260 11.82 8.39 14.67
N GLN A 261 10.89 7.42 14.67
CA GLN A 261 10.69 6.54 15.83
C GLN A 261 11.91 5.65 16.08
N ILE A 262 12.57 5.14 15.03
CA ILE A 262 13.78 4.33 15.15
C ILE A 262 14.95 5.19 15.67
N GLU A 263 15.14 6.40 15.14
CA GLU A 263 16.16 7.35 15.62
C GLU A 263 15.99 7.68 17.12
N VAL A 264 14.74 7.88 17.57
CA VAL A 264 14.44 8.13 19.00
C VAL A 264 14.77 6.91 19.85
N ILE A 265 14.42 5.70 19.41
CA ILE A 265 14.74 4.45 20.13
C ILE A 265 16.26 4.23 20.18
N GLN A 266 16.98 4.47 19.08
CA GLN A 266 18.44 4.34 19.03
C GLN A 266 19.10 5.32 20.01
N LYS A 267 18.70 6.60 20.01
CA LYS A 267 19.22 7.59 20.98
C LYS A 267 18.94 7.22 22.44
N HIS A 268 17.79 6.63 22.74
CA HIS A 268 17.51 6.14 24.09
C HIS A 268 18.37 4.91 24.44
N ALA A 269 18.53 3.95 23.53
CA ALA A 269 19.36 2.77 23.75
C ALA A 269 20.86 3.11 23.88
N GLU A 270 21.35 4.06 23.10
CA GLU A 270 22.70 4.64 23.23
C GLU A 270 22.85 5.36 24.57
N GLY A 271 21.86 6.14 25.00
CA GLY A 271 21.81 6.77 26.31
C GLY A 271 21.84 5.77 27.46
N GLU A 272 20.99 4.73 27.42
CA GLU A 272 20.98 3.66 28.42
C GLU A 272 22.29 2.85 28.44
N MET A 273 22.87 2.52 27.27
CA MET A 273 24.19 1.88 27.22
C MET A 273 25.29 2.80 27.75
N TYR A 274 25.24 4.10 27.48
CA TYR A 274 26.16 5.09 28.02
C TYR A 274 26.05 5.19 29.55
N PHE A 275 24.85 5.32 30.10
CA PHE A 275 24.62 5.35 31.54
C PHE A 275 24.98 4.03 32.23
N ASN A 276 24.68 2.88 31.61
CA ASN A 276 25.11 1.58 32.12
C ASN A 276 26.65 1.43 32.09
N THR A 277 27.31 1.97 31.07
CA THR A 277 28.79 1.97 30.98
C THR A 277 29.40 2.87 32.05
N LEU A 278 28.86 4.07 32.27
CA LEU A 278 29.24 4.97 33.36
C LEU A 278 29.02 4.33 34.74
N ASN A 279 27.84 3.74 34.98
CA ASN A 279 27.51 3.09 36.24
C ASN A 279 28.43 1.88 36.51
N ASN A 280 28.76 1.11 35.47
CA ASN A 280 29.75 0.03 35.55
C ASN A 280 31.18 0.54 35.77
N ALA A 281 31.55 1.72 35.25
CA ALA A 281 32.85 2.33 35.50
C ALA A 281 32.95 2.92 36.92
N TRP A 282 31.87 3.50 37.43
CA TRP A 282 31.76 4.07 38.77
C TRP A 282 31.71 2.99 39.86
N ASN A 283 30.96 1.91 39.63
CA ASN A 283 30.84 0.78 40.55
C ASN A 283 31.94 -0.28 40.36
N ARG A 284 32.92 -0.06 39.47
CA ARG A 284 34.17 -0.83 39.56
C ARG A 284 34.78 -0.52 40.92
N PRO A 285 35.06 -1.52 41.77
CA PRO A 285 35.82 -1.26 42.97
C PRO A 285 37.11 -0.58 42.55
N SER A 286 37.35 0.64 43.07
CA SER A 286 38.56 1.42 42.81
C SER A 286 39.74 0.47 42.91
N ILE A 287 40.49 0.29 41.82
CA ILE A 287 41.59 -0.69 41.75
C ILE A 287 42.45 -0.43 42.97
N ALA A 288 42.37 -1.34 43.94
CA ALA A 288 42.96 -1.11 45.25
C ALA A 288 44.43 -0.81 45.02
N GLU A 289 44.90 0.36 45.49
CA GLU A 289 46.25 0.83 45.21
C GLU A 289 47.22 -0.34 45.44
N PRO A 290 48.08 -0.66 44.45
CA PRO A 290 48.86 -1.89 44.50
C PRO A 290 49.69 -1.88 45.77
N LYS A 291 49.30 -2.73 46.73
CA LYS A 291 49.91 -2.76 48.06
C LYS A 291 51.44 -2.82 47.89
N PRO A 292 52.22 -1.94 48.55
CA PRO A 292 53.62 -1.67 48.19
C PRO A 292 54.62 -2.83 48.39
N ALA A 293 54.15 -4.06 48.64
CA ALA A 293 54.91 -5.27 48.95
C ALA A 293 55.84 -5.78 47.83
N ILE A 294 55.81 -5.22 46.62
CA ILE A 294 56.71 -5.62 45.53
C ILE A 294 58.03 -4.81 45.54
N ARG A 295 58.12 -3.70 46.31
CA ARG A 295 59.32 -2.85 46.34
C ARG A 295 60.51 -3.45 47.11
N GLU A 296 60.32 -4.48 47.93
CA GLU A 296 61.41 -5.18 48.63
C GLU A 296 62.07 -6.28 47.80
N LYS A 297 61.31 -7.07 47.03
CA LYS A 297 61.90 -8.16 46.23
C LYS A 297 62.86 -7.67 45.15
N ALA A 298 62.68 -6.45 44.64
CA ALA A 298 63.59 -5.82 43.70
C ALA A 298 64.92 -5.33 44.31
N LYS A 299 65.00 -5.18 45.66
CA LYS A 299 66.26 -4.82 46.34
C LYS A 299 67.15 -6.02 46.61
N LEU A 300 66.59 -7.21 46.90
CA LEU A 300 67.40 -8.42 47.13
C LEU A 300 68.13 -8.91 45.86
N SER A 301 67.57 -8.70 44.66
CA SER A 301 68.17 -9.15 43.40
C SER A 301 69.37 -8.32 42.90
N LEU A 302 69.72 -7.24 43.61
CA LEU A 302 70.82 -6.32 43.25
C LEU A 302 72.02 -6.41 44.20
N SER A 303 72.00 -7.31 45.20
CA SER A 303 73.06 -7.45 46.21
C SER A 303 73.96 -8.68 46.00
N THR A 304 73.84 -9.40 44.88
CA THR A 304 74.56 -10.65 44.59
C THR A 304 75.21 -10.65 43.21
N LYS A 305 75.96 -9.59 42.90
CA LYS A 305 76.96 -9.51 41.84
C LYS A 305 78.13 -8.66 42.30
#